data_AF-A0A317XFQ6-F1
#
_entry.id   AF-A0A317XFQ6-F1
#
_cell.length_a   1.000
_cell.length_b   1.000
_cell.length_c   1.000
_cell.angle_alpha   90.00
_cell.angle_beta   90.00
_cell.angle_gamma   90.00
#
_symmetry.space_group_name_H-M   'P 1'
#
loop_
_entity.id
_entity.type
_entity.pdbx_description
1 polymer ?
#
loop_
_entity_poly.entity_id
_entity_poly.type
_entity_poly.pdbx_seq_one_letter_code
_entity_poly.pdbx_strand_id
1 'polypeptide(L)'
;MMAAAIRAGDSPAHGAAPAQKARQAAQPSRLVLRLLLTGGLAVRLILFHHTDISRTLQDRPELSTPVNSWRALRELDYLYHNPSTVAYPPSSPFLGGSSGSTLYSTDTVHHSPLLLPLLHVPLAQAQAGKSLWLASLIWSMADLVSAELLFHICAKREKTRIARQNSVWPWDRSRANIIAALFLFNPYTLATCLSRSSAPLEIATLLTSVYAAMSASALLGSLSWAAASLLSLYPVLMLPLLIQLTTLRAGELVYDKEIDRINNAARADKPGVTRRAGFLVDRIRSAKRWAVVRSLILYPSALVAGLYLSRAIVLSRGRSDLPALFEALKSSATLHGSAGWEWTEQVYGTQLLMTDLTPNLGLWWYFFMEIFDHFRDFFLLTFNVHVASYALPFMIKYRQDPLFGITLMTGVFAVFKSYPTLGDHAVFLSLLSLHSQIFEYLRYPLISALIYIYCTFLSPAFHHLWLTAGSANANFFYAITLVWALGGGMLVLDAMWAWGRERWEAERKPIRRPRDSAKDVATPFAVSVNGAVGGDTEAVSDVSSSSTKNTSITAKRIVVQI
;
A
#
# COMPACT_ATOMS: atom_id res chain seq x y z
N MET A 1 -6.95 -9.76 35.52
CA MET A 1 -6.66 -9.12 36.83
C MET A 1 -6.74 -7.59 36.73
N MET A 2 -7.81 -7.08 36.11
CA MET A 2 -7.95 -5.66 35.71
C MET A 2 -8.76 -4.83 36.74
N ALA A 3 -9.15 -5.45 37.86
CA ALA A 3 -9.90 -4.81 38.95
C ALA A 3 -9.00 -4.24 40.06
N ALA A 4 -7.69 -4.53 40.07
CA ALA A 4 -6.79 -4.07 41.14
C ALA A 4 -6.20 -2.66 40.89
N ALA A 5 -6.24 -2.15 39.65
CA ALA A 5 -5.68 -0.84 39.31
C ALA A 5 -6.62 0.34 39.63
N ILE A 6 -7.84 0.08 40.12
CA ILE A 6 -8.82 1.12 40.48
C ILE A 6 -8.79 1.43 41.99
N ARG A 7 -8.03 0.69 42.80
CA ARG A 7 -8.00 0.86 44.27
C ARG A 7 -6.90 1.76 44.83
N ALA A 8 -6.01 2.33 44.01
CA ALA A 8 -5.10 3.37 44.48
C ALA A 8 -5.74 4.74 44.23
N GLY A 9 -6.73 5.07 45.05
CA GLY A 9 -7.19 6.44 45.20
C GLY A 9 -6.19 7.17 46.08
N ASP A 10 -5.44 8.09 45.49
CA ASP A 10 -4.96 9.29 46.17
C ASP A 10 -4.68 10.39 45.12
N SER A 11 -5.32 11.55 45.37
CA SER A 11 -5.23 12.85 44.67
C SER A 11 -5.90 12.99 43.28
N PRO A 12 -7.07 13.66 43.20
CA PRO A 12 -7.64 14.13 41.94
C PRO A 12 -7.02 15.49 41.54
N ALA A 13 -7.04 15.77 40.24
CA ALA A 13 -6.74 17.06 39.61
C ALA A 13 -5.26 17.52 39.63
N HIS A 14 -4.53 17.22 38.54
CA HIS A 14 -3.72 18.22 37.81
C HIS A 14 -3.01 17.67 36.53
N GLY A 15 -3.02 16.35 36.27
CA GLY A 15 -2.25 15.77 35.16
C GLY A 15 -2.96 15.58 33.79
N ALA A 16 -4.26 15.89 33.66
CA ALA A 16 -5.05 15.40 32.50
C ALA A 16 -5.25 16.41 31.35
N ALA A 17 -5.13 17.71 31.59
CA ALA A 17 -5.14 18.75 30.55
C ALA A 17 -3.93 18.72 29.58
N PRO A 18 -2.70 18.37 30.01
CA PRO A 18 -1.54 18.25 29.13
C PRO A 18 -1.68 17.16 28.08
N ALA A 19 -2.29 16.02 28.40
CA ALA A 19 -2.41 14.89 27.49
C ALA A 19 -3.36 15.17 26.30
N GLN A 20 -4.40 15.96 26.52
CA GLN A 20 -5.36 16.32 25.46
C GLN A 20 -4.85 17.46 24.56
N LYS A 21 -4.13 18.45 25.14
CA LYS A 21 -3.36 19.43 24.37
C LYS A 21 -2.21 18.78 23.59
N ALA A 22 -1.52 17.79 24.15
CA ALA A 22 -0.51 17.00 23.45
C ALA A 22 -1.10 16.15 22.30
N ARG A 23 -2.32 15.60 22.47
CA ARG A 23 -3.07 14.91 21.40
C ARG A 23 -3.52 15.84 20.28
N GLN A 24 -3.88 17.09 20.57
CA GLN A 24 -4.23 18.11 19.56
C GLN A 24 -2.99 18.72 18.88
N ALA A 25 -1.85 18.80 19.58
CA ALA A 25 -0.57 19.30 19.06
C ALA A 25 0.23 18.27 18.22
N ALA A 26 -0.40 17.15 17.85
CA ALA A 26 0.22 16.00 17.16
C ALA A 26 -0.36 15.75 15.75
N GLN A 27 -0.95 16.76 15.10
CA GLN A 27 -1.38 16.62 13.69
C GLN A 27 -0.32 17.18 12.73
N PRO A 28 -0.06 16.48 11.60
CA PRO A 28 0.87 16.97 10.58
C PRO A 28 0.34 18.24 9.92
N SER A 29 1.24 19.11 9.48
CA SER A 29 0.87 20.41 8.91
C SER A 29 0.18 20.25 7.55
N ARG A 30 -1.13 20.54 7.50
CA ARG A 30 -1.92 20.50 6.26
C ARG A 30 -1.48 21.53 5.23
N LEU A 31 -0.90 22.64 5.65
CA LEU A 31 -0.34 23.65 4.74
C LEU A 31 0.80 23.05 3.91
N VAL A 32 1.76 22.37 4.56
CA VAL A 32 2.88 21.71 3.87
C VAL A 32 2.36 20.64 2.91
N LEU A 33 1.38 19.83 3.31
CA LEU A 33 0.75 18.86 2.41
C LEU A 33 0.18 19.52 1.15
N ARG A 34 -0.58 20.62 1.30
CA ARG A 34 -1.10 21.38 0.16
C ARG A 34 0.01 21.96 -0.73
N LEU A 35 1.10 22.46 -0.14
CA LEU A 35 2.26 22.93 -0.89
C LEU A 35 2.95 21.79 -1.67
N LEU A 36 3.07 20.60 -1.06
CA LEU A 36 3.63 19.42 -1.71
C LEU A 36 2.73 18.96 -2.87
N LEU A 37 1.41 18.89 -2.67
CA LEU A 37 0.46 18.52 -3.73
C LEU A 37 0.47 19.51 -4.89
N THR A 38 0.46 20.81 -4.60
CA THR A 38 0.50 21.86 -5.63
C THR A 38 1.84 21.85 -6.37
N GLY A 39 2.97 21.67 -5.66
CA GLY A 39 4.29 21.50 -6.28
C GLY A 39 4.37 20.24 -7.15
N GLY A 40 3.87 19.11 -6.65
CA GLY A 40 3.84 17.84 -7.39
C GLY A 40 2.95 17.90 -8.64
N LEU A 41 1.84 18.63 -8.59
CA LEU A 41 0.97 18.91 -9.74
C LEU A 41 1.68 19.83 -10.74
N ALA A 42 2.29 20.92 -10.27
CA ALA A 42 2.99 21.86 -11.12
C ALA A 42 4.13 21.18 -11.89
N VAL A 43 4.96 20.38 -11.21
CA VAL A 43 6.05 19.62 -11.87
C VAL A 43 5.51 18.72 -12.97
N ARG A 44 4.44 17.96 -12.72
CA ARG A 44 3.85 17.06 -13.72
C ARG A 44 3.27 17.82 -14.91
N LEU A 45 2.48 18.87 -14.66
CA LEU A 45 1.88 19.66 -15.74
C LEU A 45 2.95 20.39 -16.57
N ILE A 46 4.00 20.91 -15.93
CA ILE A 46 5.12 21.53 -16.63
C ILE A 46 5.78 20.49 -17.54
N LEU A 47 6.09 19.30 -17.04
CA LEU A 47 6.71 18.24 -17.84
C LEU A 47 5.78 17.74 -18.96
N PHE A 48 4.48 17.61 -18.72
CA PHE A 48 3.52 17.19 -19.75
C PHE A 48 3.37 18.20 -20.90
N HIS A 49 3.41 19.50 -20.61
CA HIS A 49 3.09 20.55 -21.57
C HIS A 49 4.31 21.25 -22.19
N HIS A 50 5.43 21.31 -21.46
CA HIS A 50 6.64 21.99 -21.95
C HIS A 50 7.72 21.04 -22.45
N THR A 51 7.53 19.72 -22.36
CA THR A 51 8.52 18.74 -22.85
C THR A 51 7.88 17.60 -23.63
N ASP A 52 8.61 17.05 -24.61
CA ASP A 52 8.20 15.86 -25.37
C ASP A 52 8.49 14.53 -24.65
N ILE A 53 8.78 14.60 -23.35
CA ILE A 53 9.20 13.43 -22.56
C ILE A 53 8.16 12.33 -22.58
N SER A 54 6.87 12.69 -22.60
CA SER A 54 5.77 11.73 -22.60
C SER A 54 5.79 10.82 -23.84
N ARG A 55 6.16 11.35 -25.01
CA ARG A 55 6.25 10.56 -26.25
C ARG A 55 7.42 9.57 -26.19
N THR A 56 8.52 9.97 -25.54
CA THR A 56 9.71 9.11 -25.40
C THR A 56 9.52 8.02 -24.34
N LEU A 57 8.79 8.32 -23.26
CA LEU A 57 8.57 7.40 -22.14
C LEU A 57 7.44 6.40 -22.36
N GLN A 58 6.45 6.71 -23.20
CA GLN A 58 5.41 5.74 -23.62
C GLN A 58 6.03 4.49 -24.29
N ASP A 59 7.18 4.69 -24.92
CA ASP A 59 8.01 3.72 -25.65
C ASP A 59 8.58 2.58 -24.82
N ARG A 60 8.68 2.84 -23.51
CA ARG A 60 9.68 2.19 -22.68
C ARG A 60 9.08 0.95 -22.02
N PRO A 61 9.65 -0.25 -22.24
CA PRO A 61 9.15 -1.48 -21.62
C PRO A 61 9.23 -1.46 -20.09
N GLU A 62 10.03 -0.56 -19.52
CA GLU A 62 10.12 -0.33 -18.07
C GLU A 62 8.89 0.36 -17.47
N LEU A 63 8.16 1.12 -18.30
CA LEU A 63 7.06 1.99 -17.87
C LEU A 63 5.71 1.57 -18.46
N SER A 64 5.73 0.95 -19.64
CA SER A 64 4.56 0.63 -20.43
C SER A 64 4.67 -0.81 -20.93
N THR A 65 3.73 -1.63 -20.50
CA THR A 65 3.58 -3.04 -20.89
C THR A 65 2.28 -3.21 -21.67
N PRO A 66 2.07 -4.34 -22.36
CA PRO A 66 0.83 -4.58 -23.13
C PRO A 66 -0.45 -4.37 -22.32
N VAL A 67 -0.41 -4.72 -21.03
CA VAL A 67 -1.55 -4.63 -20.10
C VAL A 67 -1.83 -3.23 -19.56
N ASN A 68 -0.89 -2.27 -19.68
CA ASN A 68 -1.05 -0.92 -19.12
C ASN A 68 -0.72 0.23 -20.08
N SER A 69 -0.38 -0.08 -21.34
CA SER A 69 0.08 0.91 -22.30
C SER A 69 -1.02 1.86 -22.78
N TRP A 70 -0.67 3.14 -22.97
CA TRP A 70 -1.56 4.13 -23.58
C TRP A 70 -1.96 3.78 -25.02
N ARG A 71 -1.06 3.11 -25.76
CA ARG A 71 -1.29 2.70 -27.15
C ARG A 71 -2.37 1.63 -27.27
N ALA A 72 -2.25 0.54 -26.50
CA ALA A 72 -3.25 -0.51 -26.50
C ALA A 72 -4.62 0.02 -26.00
N LEU A 73 -4.62 0.99 -25.07
CA LEU A 73 -5.86 1.61 -24.62
C LEU A 73 -6.54 2.46 -25.72
N ARG A 74 -5.77 3.19 -26.54
CA ARG A 74 -6.31 3.93 -27.70
C ARG A 74 -6.85 2.98 -28.77
N GLU A 75 -6.18 1.86 -28.99
CA GLU A 75 -6.65 0.82 -29.90
C GLU A 75 -7.95 0.19 -29.40
N LEU A 76 -8.02 -0.16 -28.11
CA LEU A 76 -9.25 -0.66 -27.47
C LEU A 76 -10.43 0.31 -27.66
N ASP A 77 -10.20 1.61 -27.42
CA ASP A 77 -11.22 2.64 -27.59
C ASP A 77 -11.64 2.80 -29.05
N TYR A 78 -10.71 2.67 -30.00
CA TYR A 78 -11.01 2.70 -31.42
C TYR A 78 -11.88 1.51 -31.84
N LEU A 79 -11.54 0.30 -31.41
CA LEU A 79 -12.31 -0.93 -31.65
C LEU A 79 -13.68 -0.91 -30.96
N TYR A 80 -13.77 -0.23 -29.81
CA TYR A 80 -15.03 -0.07 -29.09
C TYR A 80 -16.06 0.73 -29.88
N HIS A 81 -15.63 1.79 -30.56
CA HIS A 81 -16.50 2.62 -31.39
C HIS A 81 -16.67 2.09 -32.81
N ASN A 82 -15.69 1.33 -33.30
CA ASN A 82 -15.67 0.74 -34.65
C ASN A 82 -15.59 -0.79 -34.56
N PRO A 83 -16.66 -1.47 -34.09
CA PRO A 83 -16.66 -2.92 -34.01
C PRO A 83 -16.47 -3.50 -35.41
N SER A 84 -15.55 -4.46 -35.54
CA SER A 84 -15.32 -5.17 -36.80
C SER A 84 -16.60 -5.87 -37.24
N THR A 85 -16.82 -6.02 -38.54
CA THR A 85 -17.92 -6.85 -39.09
C THR A 85 -17.45 -8.25 -39.47
N VAL A 86 -16.14 -8.48 -39.41
CA VAL A 86 -15.49 -9.75 -39.73
C VAL A 86 -15.63 -10.69 -38.54
N ALA A 87 -16.30 -11.82 -38.75
CA ALA A 87 -16.32 -12.91 -37.79
C ALA A 87 -14.94 -13.55 -37.78
N TYR A 88 -14.21 -13.40 -36.67
CA TYR A 88 -12.98 -14.15 -36.45
C TYR A 88 -13.35 -15.58 -36.04
N PRO A 89 -12.52 -16.59 -36.40
CA PRO A 89 -12.62 -17.89 -35.76
C PRO A 89 -12.52 -17.71 -34.24
N PRO A 90 -13.13 -18.61 -33.45
CA PRO A 90 -13.08 -18.53 -31.99
C PRO A 90 -11.60 -18.50 -31.56
N SER A 91 -11.13 -17.34 -31.07
CA SER A 91 -9.75 -17.15 -30.60
C SER A 91 -9.51 -17.74 -29.22
N SER A 92 -10.58 -18.04 -28.48
CA SER A 92 -10.54 -18.57 -27.12
C SER A 92 -10.55 -20.11 -27.09
N PRO A 93 -9.45 -20.77 -26.68
CA PRO A 93 -9.42 -22.21 -26.41
C PRO A 93 -10.27 -22.62 -25.20
N PHE A 94 -10.62 -21.69 -24.30
CA PHE A 94 -11.31 -21.99 -23.04
C PHE A 94 -12.79 -21.58 -23.02
N LEU A 95 -13.09 -20.36 -23.45
CA LEU A 95 -14.47 -19.90 -23.61
C LEU A 95 -14.92 -20.35 -24.99
N GLY A 96 -15.73 -21.41 -25.12
CA GLY A 96 -16.27 -21.85 -26.41
C GLY A 96 -16.75 -20.63 -27.22
N GLY A 97 -16.02 -20.31 -28.29
CA GLY A 97 -16.08 -18.96 -28.84
C GLY A 97 -17.44 -18.69 -29.48
N SER A 98 -17.95 -17.49 -29.25
CA SER A 98 -19.12 -17.01 -29.97
C SER A 98 -18.67 -16.61 -31.37
N SER A 99 -19.31 -17.14 -32.41
CA SER A 99 -19.05 -16.73 -33.81
C SER A 99 -19.50 -15.29 -34.00
N GLY A 100 -18.62 -14.33 -33.77
CA GLY A 100 -18.92 -12.91 -33.87
C GLY A 100 -17.70 -12.03 -33.64
N SER A 101 -17.74 -10.82 -34.17
CA SER A 101 -16.74 -9.79 -33.89
C SER A 101 -16.89 -9.29 -32.45
N THR A 102 -15.97 -9.71 -31.60
CA THR A 102 -15.92 -9.30 -30.19
C THR A 102 -14.90 -8.18 -30.02
N LEU A 103 -15.10 -7.30 -29.05
CA LEU A 103 -14.21 -6.17 -28.77
C LEU A 103 -12.76 -6.61 -28.54
N TYR A 104 -12.60 -7.79 -27.93
CA TYR A 104 -11.32 -8.40 -27.59
C TYR A 104 -10.96 -9.56 -28.54
N SER A 105 -11.47 -9.54 -29.77
CA SER A 105 -11.10 -10.52 -30.81
C SER A 105 -9.68 -10.32 -31.33
N THR A 106 -9.09 -9.15 -31.09
CA THR A 106 -7.70 -8.85 -31.39
C THR A 106 -6.85 -9.25 -30.20
N ASP A 107 -5.91 -10.17 -30.39
CA ASP A 107 -5.00 -10.65 -29.34
C ASP A 107 -3.98 -9.58 -28.87
N THR A 108 -4.17 -8.31 -29.26
CA THR A 108 -3.29 -7.17 -28.97
C THR A 108 -3.76 -6.34 -27.77
N VAL A 109 -4.99 -6.55 -27.29
CA VAL A 109 -5.63 -5.67 -26.30
C VAL A 109 -5.93 -6.40 -24.99
N HIS A 110 -5.32 -5.93 -23.90
CA HIS A 110 -5.41 -6.56 -22.57
C HIS A 110 -5.88 -5.61 -21.45
N HIS A 111 -6.46 -4.47 -21.82
CA HIS A 111 -6.94 -3.47 -20.87
C HIS A 111 -8.31 -3.83 -20.28
N SER A 112 -8.55 -3.41 -19.05
CA SER A 112 -9.86 -3.58 -18.41
C SER A 112 -10.95 -2.76 -19.12
N PRO A 113 -12.15 -3.33 -19.39
CA PRO A 113 -13.27 -2.56 -19.95
C PRO A 113 -13.66 -1.34 -19.11
N LEU A 114 -13.39 -1.35 -17.80
CA LEU A 114 -13.69 -0.23 -16.89
C LEU A 114 -13.00 1.08 -17.28
N LEU A 115 -11.86 1.00 -17.98
CA LEU A 115 -11.12 2.19 -18.42
C LEU A 115 -11.84 2.97 -19.52
N LEU A 116 -12.67 2.31 -20.34
CA LEU A 116 -13.40 2.93 -21.44
C LEU A 116 -14.34 4.05 -20.97
N PRO A 117 -15.34 3.80 -20.08
CA PRO A 117 -16.20 4.89 -19.60
C PRO A 117 -15.43 5.89 -18.73
N LEU A 118 -14.43 5.43 -17.98
CA LEU A 118 -13.62 6.29 -17.10
C LEU A 118 -12.81 7.33 -17.89
N LEU A 119 -12.29 6.94 -19.07
CA LEU A 119 -11.38 7.73 -19.88
C LEU A 119 -11.99 8.14 -21.24
N HIS A 120 -13.31 8.05 -21.41
CA HIS A 120 -13.98 8.35 -22.67
C HIS A 120 -13.61 9.73 -23.26
N VAL A 121 -13.59 10.79 -22.44
CA VAL A 121 -13.23 12.15 -22.92
C VAL A 121 -11.76 12.24 -23.35
N PRO A 122 -10.75 11.90 -22.52
CA PRO A 122 -9.36 11.99 -22.95
C PRO A 122 -9.03 11.06 -24.12
N LEU A 123 -9.69 9.90 -24.23
CA LEU A 123 -9.53 8.98 -25.36
C LEU A 123 -10.13 9.58 -26.64
N ALA A 124 -11.33 10.14 -26.59
CA ALA A 124 -11.94 10.86 -27.71
C ALA A 124 -11.09 12.07 -28.14
N GLN A 125 -10.50 12.81 -27.20
CA GLN A 125 -9.54 13.88 -27.51
C GLN A 125 -8.31 13.34 -28.25
N ALA A 126 -7.79 12.18 -27.84
CA ALA A 126 -6.63 11.54 -28.46
C ALA A 126 -6.92 10.99 -29.87
N GLN A 127 -8.13 10.49 -30.11
CA GLN A 127 -8.57 10.06 -31.44
C GLN A 127 -8.75 11.26 -32.38
N ALA A 128 -9.32 12.36 -31.88
CA ALA A 128 -9.55 13.58 -32.64
C ALA A 128 -8.28 14.44 -32.86
N GLY A 129 -7.11 14.00 -32.40
CA GLY A 129 -5.85 14.76 -32.49
C GLY A 129 -5.86 16.08 -31.69
N LYS A 130 -6.72 16.20 -30.68
CA LYS A 130 -6.86 17.40 -29.84
C LYS A 130 -5.83 17.40 -28.71
N SER A 131 -5.68 18.56 -28.06
CA SER A 131 -4.80 18.72 -26.89
C SER A 131 -5.18 17.76 -25.75
N LEU A 132 -4.21 16.98 -25.25
CA LEU A 132 -4.37 15.97 -24.18
C LEU A 132 -4.26 16.56 -22.77
N TRP A 133 -4.77 17.77 -22.55
CA TRP A 133 -4.69 18.45 -21.26
C TRP A 133 -5.47 17.70 -20.17
N LEU A 134 -6.64 17.16 -20.50
CA LEU A 134 -7.47 16.42 -19.56
C LEU A 134 -6.82 15.10 -19.14
N ALA A 135 -6.15 14.40 -20.07
CA ALA A 135 -5.35 13.23 -19.74
C ALA A 135 -4.21 13.62 -18.78
N SER A 136 -3.47 14.68 -19.09
CA SER A 136 -2.38 15.15 -18.22
C SER A 136 -2.87 15.49 -16.80
N LEU A 137 -4.08 16.06 -16.68
CA LEU A 137 -4.74 16.31 -15.40
C LEU A 137 -5.12 15.01 -14.68
N ILE A 138 -5.79 14.07 -15.35
CA ILE A 138 -6.28 12.82 -14.73
C ILE A 138 -5.13 12.01 -14.13
N TRP A 139 -4.04 11.82 -14.87
CA TRP A 139 -2.87 11.07 -14.39
C TRP A 139 -2.17 11.79 -13.25
N SER A 140 -2.04 13.12 -13.33
CA SER A 140 -1.47 13.92 -12.24
C SER A 140 -2.33 13.85 -10.98
N MET A 141 -3.66 13.89 -11.14
CA MET A 141 -4.60 13.77 -10.02
C MET A 141 -4.57 12.39 -9.37
N ALA A 142 -4.38 11.31 -10.15
CA ALA A 142 -4.23 9.96 -9.62
C ALA A 142 -3.01 9.83 -8.68
N ASP A 143 -1.87 10.42 -9.07
CA ASP A 143 -0.67 10.50 -8.23
C ASP A 143 -0.89 11.37 -6.99
N LEU A 144 -1.56 12.52 -7.14
CA LEU A 144 -1.88 13.40 -6.01
C LEU A 144 -2.78 12.70 -4.98
N VAL A 145 -3.80 11.98 -5.45
CA VAL A 145 -4.67 11.17 -4.60
C VAL A 145 -3.86 10.07 -3.90
N SER A 146 -2.96 9.40 -4.62
CA SER A 146 -2.06 8.38 -4.05
C SER A 146 -1.18 8.94 -2.93
N ALA A 147 -0.59 10.13 -3.13
CA ALA A 147 0.21 10.81 -2.11
C ALA A 147 -0.61 11.23 -0.88
N GLU A 148 -1.82 11.76 -1.11
CA GLU A 148 -2.75 12.14 -0.05
C GLU A 148 -3.18 10.91 0.78
N LEU A 149 -3.42 9.78 0.13
CA LEU A 149 -3.75 8.52 0.80
C LEU A 149 -2.58 8.02 1.66
N LEU A 150 -1.34 8.05 1.14
CA LEU A 150 -0.15 7.68 1.90
C LEU A 150 0.06 8.56 3.13
N PHE A 151 -0.14 9.87 3.00
CA PHE A 151 -0.12 10.82 4.12
C PHE A 151 -1.10 10.40 5.22
N HIS A 152 -2.35 10.09 4.84
CA HIS A 152 -3.39 9.71 5.78
C HIS A 152 -3.17 8.32 6.39
N ILE A 153 -2.63 7.36 5.63
CA ILE A 153 -2.24 6.03 6.11
C ILE A 153 -1.16 6.19 7.19
N CYS A 154 -0.11 6.98 6.92
CA CYS A 154 0.95 7.29 7.88
C CYS A 154 0.39 7.92 9.16
N ALA A 155 -0.41 8.98 9.02
CA ALA A 155 -0.99 9.70 10.16
C ALA A 155 -1.87 8.78 11.03
N LYS A 156 -2.68 7.91 10.42
CA LYS A 156 -3.53 6.94 11.15
C LYS A 156 -2.72 5.87 11.87
N ARG A 157 -1.67 5.35 11.23
CA ARG A 157 -0.76 4.36 11.82
C ARG A 157 -0.10 4.93 13.06
N GLU A 158 0.46 6.12 12.93
CA GLU A 158 1.27 6.72 13.98
C GLU A 158 0.43 7.18 15.18
N LYS A 159 -0.79 7.68 14.95
CA LYS A 159 -1.76 7.95 16.02
C LYS A 159 -1.99 6.72 16.91
N THR A 160 -2.12 5.54 16.29
CA THR A 160 -2.33 4.28 17.03
C THR A 160 -1.06 3.80 17.72
N ARG A 161 0.12 4.04 17.14
CA ARG A 161 1.40 3.75 17.79
C ARG A 161 1.59 4.58 19.06
N ILE A 162 1.32 5.88 18.99
CA ILE A 162 1.41 6.81 20.13
C ILE A 162 0.44 6.40 21.25
N ALA A 163 -0.78 6.02 20.89
CA ALA A 163 -1.76 5.55 21.88
C ALA A 163 -1.29 4.31 22.68
N ARG A 164 -0.34 3.54 22.15
CA ARG A 164 0.22 2.33 22.78
C ARG A 164 1.51 2.57 23.56
N GLN A 165 2.23 3.66 23.30
CA GLN A 165 3.49 3.95 23.98
C GLN A 165 3.27 4.88 25.18
N ASN A 166 3.78 4.48 26.35
CA ASN A 166 3.83 5.33 27.55
C ASN A 166 5.04 6.29 27.55
N SER A 167 5.93 6.18 26.56
CA SER A 167 7.17 6.95 26.48
C SER A 167 6.98 8.27 25.72
N VAL A 168 7.57 9.34 26.27
CA VAL A 168 7.53 10.74 25.80
C VAL A 168 8.43 10.98 24.56
N TRP A 169 8.55 10.02 23.64
CA TRP A 169 9.31 10.28 22.41
C TRP A 169 8.50 11.25 21.54
N PRO A 170 9.02 12.45 21.23
CA PRO A 170 8.30 13.41 20.42
C PRO A 170 8.14 12.84 19.01
N TRP A 171 6.88 12.66 18.62
CA TRP A 171 6.53 12.33 17.25
C TRP A 171 7.11 13.40 16.30
N ASP A 172 7.85 12.97 15.29
CA ASP A 172 8.30 13.87 14.23
C ASP A 172 7.09 14.21 13.33
N ARG A 173 6.64 15.46 13.49
CA ARG A 173 5.44 16.00 12.86
C ARG A 173 5.49 15.99 11.33
N SER A 174 6.71 15.91 10.78
CA SER A 174 6.97 16.00 9.36
C SER A 174 6.81 14.66 8.63
N ARG A 175 6.77 13.51 9.33
CA ARG A 175 6.82 12.18 8.71
C ARG A 175 5.77 11.93 7.63
N ALA A 176 4.51 12.27 7.91
CA ALA A 176 3.44 12.09 6.92
C ALA A 176 3.68 12.94 5.66
N ASN A 177 4.21 14.16 5.84
CA ASN A 177 4.58 15.04 4.71
C ASN A 177 5.80 14.51 3.95
N ILE A 178 6.80 13.98 4.66
CA ILE A 178 7.99 13.37 4.04
C ILE A 178 7.56 12.21 3.14
N ILE A 179 6.66 11.34 3.59
CA ILE A 179 6.19 10.21 2.79
C ILE A 179 5.42 10.68 1.54
N ALA A 180 4.56 11.69 1.67
CA ALA A 180 3.89 12.29 0.53
C ALA A 180 4.89 12.91 -0.47
N ALA A 181 5.92 13.59 0.02
CA ALA A 181 6.99 14.15 -0.81
C ALA A 181 7.80 13.05 -1.51
N LEU A 182 8.19 12.00 -0.79
CA LEU A 182 8.90 10.85 -1.33
C LEU A 182 8.12 10.20 -2.46
N PHE A 183 6.78 10.06 -2.35
CA PHE A 183 5.96 9.54 -3.45
C PHE A 183 5.86 10.52 -4.62
N LEU A 184 5.55 11.80 -4.38
CA LEU A 184 5.28 12.79 -5.43
C LEU A 184 6.50 13.12 -6.29
N PHE A 185 7.69 13.12 -5.68
CA PHE A 185 8.95 13.47 -6.31
C PHE A 185 9.84 12.24 -6.60
N ASN A 186 9.30 11.03 -6.45
CA ASN A 186 10.00 9.81 -6.88
C ASN A 186 10.15 9.83 -8.42
N PRO A 187 11.36 9.65 -8.97
CA PRO A 187 11.54 9.57 -10.42
C PRO A 187 10.70 8.45 -11.06
N TYR A 188 10.44 7.35 -10.36
CA TYR A 188 9.65 6.24 -10.88
C TYR A 188 8.15 6.55 -10.97
N THR A 189 7.59 7.30 -10.00
CA THR A 189 6.17 7.72 -10.08
C THR A 189 6.00 8.78 -11.17
N LEU A 190 6.93 9.74 -11.25
CA LEU A 190 6.95 10.75 -12.30
C LEU A 190 7.05 10.12 -13.69
N ALA A 191 7.99 9.19 -13.91
CA ALA A 191 8.16 8.53 -15.19
C ALA A 191 6.93 7.70 -15.59
N THR A 192 6.33 6.97 -14.64
CA THR A 192 5.10 6.19 -14.86
C THR A 192 3.88 7.08 -15.16
N CYS A 193 3.79 8.24 -14.50
CA CYS A 193 2.74 9.22 -14.78
C CYS A 193 2.92 9.80 -16.20
N LEU A 194 4.14 10.25 -16.53
CA LEU A 194 4.46 10.89 -17.80
C LEU A 194 4.36 9.93 -19.00
N SER A 195 4.56 8.61 -18.79
CA SER A 195 4.35 7.59 -19.83
C SER A 195 2.87 7.35 -20.15
N ARG A 196 1.92 7.99 -19.44
CA ARG A 196 0.47 7.75 -19.59
C ARG A 196 0.05 6.28 -19.44
N SER A 197 0.83 5.49 -18.71
CA SER A 197 0.47 4.13 -18.32
C SER A 197 -0.79 4.14 -17.46
N SER A 198 -1.66 3.12 -17.51
CA SER A 198 -2.80 3.00 -16.58
C SER A 198 -2.37 2.79 -15.12
N ALA A 199 -1.10 2.48 -14.88
CA ALA A 199 -0.55 2.17 -13.56
C ALA A 199 -0.88 3.21 -12.46
N PRO A 200 -0.82 4.55 -12.65
CA PRO A 200 -1.20 5.50 -11.60
C PRO A 200 -2.65 5.35 -11.12
N LEU A 201 -3.57 4.94 -12.00
CA LEU A 201 -4.97 4.67 -11.64
C LEU A 201 -5.09 3.38 -10.82
N GLU A 202 -4.36 2.33 -11.22
CA GLU A 202 -4.25 1.08 -10.47
C GLU A 202 -3.65 1.32 -9.07
N ILE A 203 -2.59 2.12 -8.99
CA ILE A 203 -1.93 2.49 -7.73
C ILE A 203 -2.88 3.27 -6.83
N ALA A 204 -3.62 4.24 -7.37
CA ALA A 204 -4.58 5.03 -6.59
C ALA A 204 -5.71 4.16 -6.02
N THR A 205 -6.26 3.24 -6.81
CA THR A 205 -7.31 2.31 -6.35
C THR A 205 -6.77 1.33 -5.32
N LEU A 206 -5.55 0.79 -5.52
CA LEU A 206 -4.86 -0.07 -4.55
C LEU A 206 -4.64 0.66 -3.22
N LEU A 207 -4.07 1.87 -3.22
CA LEU A 207 -3.84 2.65 -2.01
C LEU A 207 -5.15 3.08 -1.34
N THR A 208 -6.22 3.30 -2.11
CA THR A 208 -7.56 3.54 -1.56
C THR A 208 -8.06 2.33 -0.77
N SER A 209 -7.81 1.12 -1.25
CA SER A 209 -8.16 -0.12 -0.53
C SER A 209 -7.39 -0.27 0.78
N VAL A 210 -6.09 0.04 0.79
CA VAL A 210 -5.25 0.04 2.00
C VAL A 210 -5.72 1.12 2.98
N TYR A 211 -6.03 2.32 2.48
CA TYR A 211 -6.58 3.41 3.31
C TYR A 211 -7.95 3.06 3.90
N ALA A 212 -8.83 2.43 3.13
CA ALA A 212 -10.13 1.97 3.60
C ALA A 212 -9.99 0.90 4.68
N ALA A 213 -9.02 -0.01 4.52
CA ALA A 213 -8.66 -1.00 5.53
C ALA A 213 -8.13 -0.35 6.82
N MET A 214 -7.24 0.65 6.70
CA MET A 214 -6.77 1.47 7.82
C MET A 214 -7.89 2.22 8.55
N SER A 215 -8.97 2.53 7.82
CA SER A 215 -10.17 3.21 8.31
C SER A 215 -11.24 2.27 8.87
N ALA A 216 -11.02 0.95 8.81
CA ALA A 216 -12.00 -0.09 9.13
C ALA A 216 -13.33 0.02 8.34
N SER A 217 -13.27 0.57 7.12
CA SER A 217 -14.43 0.67 6.23
C SER A 217 -14.46 -0.49 5.25
N ALA A 218 -15.31 -1.48 5.52
CA ALA A 218 -15.47 -2.65 4.65
C ALA A 218 -16.07 -2.28 3.28
N LEU A 219 -16.99 -1.30 3.21
CA LEU A 219 -17.65 -0.89 1.97
C LEU A 219 -16.69 -0.17 1.02
N LEU A 220 -15.96 0.84 1.50
CA LEU A 220 -14.97 1.52 0.67
C LEU A 220 -13.85 0.55 0.28
N GLY A 221 -13.46 -0.33 1.22
CA GLY A 221 -12.43 -1.35 0.98
C GLY A 221 -12.84 -2.34 -0.11
N SER A 222 -14.06 -2.86 -0.08
CA SER A 222 -14.54 -3.80 -1.09
C SER A 222 -14.65 -3.18 -2.47
N LEU A 223 -15.17 -1.95 -2.58
CA LEU A 223 -15.30 -1.25 -3.87
C LEU A 223 -13.93 -0.90 -4.48
N SER A 224 -13.01 -0.37 -3.67
CA SER A 224 -11.67 0.00 -4.15
C SER A 224 -10.79 -1.22 -4.43
N TRP A 225 -10.87 -2.28 -3.64
CA TRP A 225 -10.17 -3.55 -3.91
C TRP A 225 -10.72 -4.23 -5.16
N ALA A 226 -12.04 -4.24 -5.36
CA ALA A 226 -12.64 -4.77 -6.58
C ALA A 226 -12.17 -3.97 -7.79
N ALA A 227 -12.19 -2.62 -7.73
CA ALA A 227 -11.65 -1.78 -8.79
C ALA A 227 -10.16 -2.07 -9.08
N ALA A 228 -9.33 -2.17 -8.04
CA ALA A 228 -7.91 -2.49 -8.19
C ALA A 228 -7.69 -3.88 -8.84
N SER A 229 -8.47 -4.88 -8.42
CA SER A 229 -8.42 -6.25 -8.96
C SER A 229 -9.00 -6.37 -10.37
N LEU A 230 -9.86 -5.43 -10.76
CA LEU A 230 -10.45 -5.36 -12.10
C LEU A 230 -9.58 -4.61 -13.10
N LEU A 231 -8.74 -3.69 -12.62
CA LEU A 231 -7.75 -2.98 -13.43
C LEU A 231 -6.45 -3.79 -13.56
N SER A 232 -6.04 -4.52 -12.52
CA SER A 232 -4.85 -5.36 -12.50
C SER A 232 -5.14 -6.65 -11.73
N LEU A 233 -4.58 -7.79 -12.15
CA LEU A 233 -4.90 -9.10 -11.59
C LEU A 233 -4.45 -9.27 -10.12
N TYR A 234 -3.21 -8.88 -9.83
CA TYR A 234 -2.49 -9.25 -8.61
C TYR A 234 -3.08 -8.74 -7.27
N PRO A 235 -3.70 -7.55 -7.19
CA PRO A 235 -4.41 -7.10 -5.99
C PRO A 235 -5.41 -8.11 -5.40
N VAL A 236 -5.92 -9.05 -6.19
CA VAL A 236 -6.79 -10.14 -5.69
C VAL A 236 -6.13 -10.94 -4.57
N LEU A 237 -4.81 -11.17 -4.63
CA LEU A 237 -4.03 -11.91 -3.64
C LEU A 237 -3.85 -11.15 -2.32
N MET A 238 -4.13 -9.84 -2.29
CA MET A 238 -4.04 -9.02 -1.07
C MET A 238 -5.29 -9.09 -0.20
N LEU A 239 -6.38 -9.68 -0.68
CA LEU A 239 -7.65 -9.80 0.04
C LEU A 239 -7.49 -10.31 1.50
N PRO A 240 -6.82 -11.43 1.78
CA PRO A 240 -6.68 -11.92 3.15
C PRO A 240 -5.99 -10.91 4.07
N LEU A 241 -4.96 -10.23 3.59
CA LEU A 241 -4.22 -9.21 4.34
C LEU A 241 -5.06 -7.95 4.58
N LEU A 242 -5.89 -7.55 3.61
CA LEU A 242 -6.81 -6.42 3.75
C LEU A 242 -7.91 -6.71 4.78
N ILE A 243 -8.50 -7.92 4.78
CA ILE A 243 -9.46 -8.35 5.81
C ILE A 243 -8.80 -8.38 7.19
N GLN A 244 -7.56 -8.87 7.27
CA GLN A 244 -6.82 -8.88 8.52
C GLN A 244 -6.54 -7.47 9.04
N LEU A 245 -6.22 -6.52 8.16
CA LEU A 245 -6.02 -5.13 8.52
C LEU A 245 -7.33 -4.46 8.95
N THR A 246 -8.42 -4.62 8.20
CA THR A 246 -9.74 -4.02 8.54
C THR A 246 -10.20 -4.48 9.91
N THR A 247 -10.02 -5.76 10.23
CA THR A 247 -10.47 -6.37 11.48
C THR A 247 -9.65 -5.90 12.68
N LEU A 248 -8.33 -5.82 12.52
CA LEU A 248 -7.43 -5.24 13.53
C LEU A 248 -7.81 -3.78 13.83
N ARG A 249 -7.99 -2.97 12.78
CA ARG A 249 -8.37 -1.55 12.90
C ARG A 249 -9.76 -1.34 13.47
N ALA A 250 -10.72 -2.19 13.15
CA ALA A 250 -12.08 -2.12 13.71
C ALA A 250 -12.06 -2.26 15.23
N GLY A 251 -11.24 -3.20 15.75
CA GLY A 251 -11.06 -3.38 17.19
C GLY A 251 -10.40 -2.17 17.85
N GLU A 252 -9.33 -1.64 17.25
CA GLU A 252 -8.59 -0.49 17.77
C GLU A 252 -9.44 0.79 17.83
N LEU A 253 -10.19 1.09 16.76
CA LEU A 253 -11.05 2.28 16.72
C LEU A 253 -12.18 2.23 17.76
N VAL A 254 -12.72 1.04 18.05
CA VAL A 254 -13.74 0.86 19.10
C VAL A 254 -13.11 1.00 20.48
N TYR A 255 -11.90 0.46 20.68
CA TYR A 255 -11.14 0.64 21.92
C TYR A 255 -10.90 2.13 22.21
N ASP A 256 -10.34 2.88 21.25
CA ASP A 256 -10.03 4.30 21.42
C ASP A 256 -11.28 5.11 21.79
N LYS A 257 -12.38 4.91 21.05
CA LYS A 257 -13.65 5.60 21.29
C LYS A 257 -14.23 5.29 22.67
N GLU A 258 -14.15 4.04 23.11
CA GLU A 258 -14.74 3.63 24.39
C GLU A 258 -13.87 4.05 25.57
N ILE A 259 -12.54 4.02 25.44
CA ILE A 259 -11.63 4.55 26.46
C ILE A 259 -11.82 6.05 26.65
N ASP A 260 -11.93 6.83 25.56
CA ASP A 260 -12.19 8.27 25.68
C ASP A 260 -13.56 8.54 26.35
N ARG A 261 -14.59 7.72 26.08
CA ARG A 261 -15.89 7.80 26.77
C ARG A 261 -15.80 7.44 28.24
N ILE A 262 -15.05 6.39 28.59
CA ILE A 262 -14.82 5.95 29.97
C ILE A 262 -14.11 7.07 30.74
N ASN A 263 -13.05 7.65 30.16
CA ASN A 263 -12.31 8.75 30.76
C ASN A 263 -13.20 9.99 30.97
N ASN A 264 -14.03 10.34 29.99
CA ASN A 264 -14.96 11.47 30.12
C ASN A 264 -16.07 11.21 31.15
N ALA A 265 -16.57 9.97 31.25
CA ALA A 265 -17.57 9.59 32.25
C ALA A 265 -16.99 9.56 33.67
N ALA A 266 -15.74 9.12 33.82
CA ALA A 266 -15.00 9.17 35.08
C ALA A 266 -14.74 10.61 35.54
N ARG A 267 -14.36 11.51 34.61
CA ARG A 267 -14.21 12.95 34.91
C ARG A 267 -15.52 13.61 35.33
N ALA A 268 -16.66 13.11 34.85
CA ALA A 268 -17.99 13.62 35.17
C ALA A 268 -18.66 12.88 36.35
N ASP A 269 -17.91 12.04 37.07
CA ASP A 269 -18.34 11.21 38.20
C ASP A 269 -19.68 10.48 38.00
N LYS A 270 -19.89 9.96 36.77
CA LYS A 270 -21.15 9.29 36.42
C LYS A 270 -21.15 7.85 36.96
N PRO A 271 -22.27 7.35 37.53
CA PRO A 271 -22.37 5.96 37.95
C PRO A 271 -22.28 5.01 36.73
N GLY A 272 -21.65 3.84 36.93
CA GLY A 272 -21.58 2.77 35.92
C GLY A 272 -20.31 2.71 35.05
N VAL A 273 -19.27 3.47 35.38
CA VAL A 273 -17.94 3.41 34.71
C VAL A 273 -17.35 1.99 34.78
N THR A 274 -17.41 1.34 35.95
CA THR A 274 -16.92 -0.03 36.18
C THR A 274 -17.66 -1.07 35.33
N ARG A 275 -18.99 -0.98 35.25
CA ARG A 275 -19.81 -1.85 34.40
C ARG A 275 -19.45 -1.71 32.92
N ARG A 276 -19.21 -0.48 32.44
CA ARG A 276 -18.81 -0.22 31.05
C ARG A 276 -17.42 -0.76 30.73
N ALA A 277 -16.46 -0.60 31.65
CA ALA A 277 -15.14 -1.20 31.51
C ALA A 277 -15.21 -2.74 31.40
N GLY A 278 -16.15 -3.37 32.12
CA GLY A 278 -16.41 -4.81 32.03
C GLY A 278 -16.82 -5.31 30.64
N PHE A 279 -17.61 -4.53 29.89
CA PHE A 279 -18.07 -4.89 28.54
C PHE A 279 -17.13 -4.45 27.40
N LEU A 280 -16.00 -3.79 27.70
CA LEU A 280 -15.08 -3.28 26.69
C LEU A 280 -14.56 -4.39 25.76
N VAL A 281 -14.14 -5.52 26.35
CA VAL A 281 -13.61 -6.67 25.61
C VAL A 281 -14.65 -7.27 24.67
N ASP A 282 -15.90 -7.39 25.13
CA ASP A 282 -16.99 -7.94 24.32
C ASP A 282 -17.33 -7.04 23.13
N ARG A 283 -17.30 -5.72 23.33
CA ARG A 283 -17.51 -4.75 22.24
C ARG A 283 -16.41 -4.81 21.19
N ILE A 284 -15.16 -4.92 21.62
CA ILE A 284 -14.02 -5.09 20.70
C ILE A 284 -14.13 -6.40 19.92
N ARG A 285 -14.46 -7.50 20.62
CA ARG A 285 -14.66 -8.81 20.00
C ARG A 285 -15.82 -8.77 19.00
N SER A 286 -16.93 -8.13 19.35
CA SER A 286 -18.07 -7.92 18.46
C SER A 286 -17.69 -7.09 17.23
N ALA A 287 -16.94 -5.99 17.41
CA ALA A 287 -16.47 -5.17 16.30
C ALA A 287 -15.55 -5.93 15.34
N LYS A 288 -14.60 -6.71 15.87
CA LYS A 288 -13.74 -7.60 15.06
C LYS A 288 -14.58 -8.61 14.28
N ARG A 289 -15.55 -9.28 14.92
CA ARG A 289 -16.45 -10.26 14.28
C ARG A 289 -17.27 -9.64 13.15
N TRP A 290 -17.92 -8.50 13.39
CA TRP A 290 -18.72 -7.82 12.37
C TRP A 290 -17.87 -7.28 11.21
N ALA A 291 -16.63 -6.86 11.48
CA ALA A 291 -15.69 -6.47 10.42
C ALA A 291 -15.33 -7.65 9.51
N VAL A 292 -15.10 -8.84 10.07
CA VAL A 292 -14.86 -10.07 9.28
C VAL A 292 -16.09 -10.38 8.43
N VAL A 293 -17.28 -10.49 9.05
CA VAL A 293 -18.52 -10.86 8.35
C VAL A 293 -18.83 -9.90 7.21
N ARG A 294 -18.75 -8.59 7.48
CA ARG A 294 -18.97 -7.57 6.43
C ARG A 294 -17.95 -7.69 5.31
N SER A 295 -16.68 -7.95 5.63
CA SER A 295 -15.65 -8.07 4.60
C SER A 295 -15.82 -9.34 3.75
N LEU A 296 -16.18 -10.47 4.37
CA LEU A 296 -16.41 -11.74 3.67
C LEU A 296 -17.63 -11.68 2.72
N ILE A 297 -18.61 -10.82 3.00
CA ILE A 297 -19.76 -10.61 2.11
C ILE A 297 -19.41 -9.55 1.06
N LEU A 298 -19.01 -8.36 1.49
CA LEU A 298 -18.89 -7.20 0.60
C LEU A 298 -17.78 -7.33 -0.44
N TYR A 299 -16.62 -7.93 -0.11
CA TYR A 299 -15.51 -8.03 -1.05
C TYR A 299 -15.84 -8.94 -2.24
N PRO A 300 -16.27 -10.21 -2.06
CA PRO A 300 -16.71 -11.02 -3.19
C PRO A 300 -17.88 -10.41 -3.96
N SER A 301 -18.89 -9.85 -3.26
CA SER A 301 -20.01 -9.20 -3.93
C SER A 301 -19.60 -8.01 -4.80
N ALA A 302 -18.65 -7.18 -4.33
CA ALA A 302 -18.15 -6.05 -5.10
C ALA A 302 -17.36 -6.50 -6.34
N LEU A 303 -16.54 -7.55 -6.22
CA LEU A 303 -15.81 -8.12 -7.36
C LEU A 303 -16.78 -8.68 -8.41
N VAL A 304 -17.76 -9.49 -7.99
CA VAL A 304 -18.79 -10.03 -8.89
C VAL A 304 -19.55 -8.89 -9.56
N ALA A 305 -20.02 -7.89 -8.81
CA ALA A 305 -20.71 -6.74 -9.38
C ALA A 305 -19.85 -6.01 -10.44
N GLY A 306 -18.55 -5.84 -10.18
CA GLY A 306 -17.63 -5.21 -11.13
C GLY A 306 -17.32 -6.08 -12.36
N LEU A 307 -17.30 -7.41 -12.24
CA LEU A 307 -17.20 -8.31 -13.39
C LEU A 307 -18.41 -8.18 -14.32
N TYR A 308 -19.62 -8.16 -13.76
CA TYR A 308 -20.85 -7.96 -14.52
C TYR A 308 -20.94 -6.54 -15.11
N LEU A 309 -20.45 -5.52 -14.41
CA LEU A 309 -20.33 -4.17 -14.95
C LEU A 309 -19.36 -4.12 -16.14
N SER A 310 -18.22 -4.82 -16.04
CA SER A 310 -17.24 -4.90 -17.13
C SER A 310 -17.82 -5.62 -18.34
N ARG A 311 -18.55 -6.73 -18.13
CA ARG A 311 -19.32 -7.41 -19.19
C ARG A 311 -20.36 -6.48 -19.83
N ALA A 312 -21.09 -5.71 -19.03
CA ALA A 312 -22.07 -4.75 -19.54
C ALA A 312 -21.42 -3.68 -20.44
N ILE A 313 -20.24 -3.17 -20.08
CA ILE A 313 -19.49 -2.21 -20.92
C ILE A 313 -19.11 -2.84 -22.25
N VAL A 314 -18.65 -4.09 -22.26
CA VAL A 314 -18.32 -4.80 -23.51
C VAL A 314 -19.56 -4.97 -24.40
N LEU A 315 -20.71 -5.31 -23.79
CA LEU A 315 -21.97 -5.49 -24.50
C LEU A 315 -22.59 -4.19 -25.03
N SER A 316 -22.24 -3.02 -24.49
CA SER A 316 -22.83 -1.75 -24.91
C SER A 316 -22.28 -1.20 -26.24
N ARG A 317 -21.35 -1.90 -26.91
CA ARG A 317 -20.90 -1.71 -28.31
C ARG A 317 -20.75 -0.24 -28.74
N GLY A 318 -19.85 0.50 -28.09
CA GLY A 318 -19.55 1.89 -28.45
C GLY A 318 -20.47 2.94 -27.85
N ARG A 319 -21.50 2.54 -27.09
CA ARG A 319 -22.33 3.49 -26.31
C ARG A 319 -21.86 3.53 -24.86
N SER A 320 -21.26 4.65 -24.47
CA SER A 320 -20.83 4.95 -23.10
C SER A 320 -21.88 5.69 -22.26
N ASP A 321 -23.07 5.96 -22.81
CA ASP A 321 -24.12 6.68 -22.10
C ASP A 321 -24.70 5.86 -20.93
N LEU A 322 -25.04 6.53 -19.82
CA LEU A 322 -25.60 5.88 -18.64
C LEU A 322 -26.82 5.00 -18.95
N PRO A 323 -27.80 5.41 -19.78
CA PRO A 323 -28.94 4.56 -20.12
C PRO A 323 -28.53 3.28 -20.85
N ALA A 324 -27.61 3.38 -21.81
CA ALA A 324 -27.09 2.24 -22.55
C ALA A 324 -26.35 1.26 -21.62
N LEU A 325 -25.60 1.78 -20.64
CA LEU A 325 -24.95 0.95 -19.63
C LEU A 325 -25.96 0.26 -18.69
N PHE A 326 -27.06 0.92 -18.31
CA PHE A 326 -28.12 0.28 -17.52
C PHE A 326 -28.85 -0.82 -18.31
N GLU A 327 -29.13 -0.60 -19.59
CA GLU A 327 -29.69 -1.62 -20.48
C GLU A 327 -28.72 -2.79 -20.66
N ALA A 328 -27.45 -2.49 -20.90
CA ALA A 328 -26.41 -3.50 -21.04
C ALA A 328 -26.21 -4.29 -19.74
N LEU A 329 -26.35 -3.66 -18.56
CA LEU A 329 -26.26 -4.34 -17.26
C LEU A 329 -27.42 -5.33 -17.07
N LYS A 330 -28.65 -4.95 -17.46
CA LYS A 330 -29.79 -5.88 -17.47
C LYS A 330 -29.52 -7.05 -18.41
N SER A 331 -29.04 -6.77 -19.63
CA SER A 331 -28.70 -7.80 -20.61
C SER A 331 -27.57 -8.72 -20.13
N SER A 332 -26.59 -8.17 -19.43
CA SER A 332 -25.46 -8.91 -18.85
C SER A 332 -25.90 -9.88 -17.75
N ALA A 333 -27.02 -9.62 -17.08
CA ALA A 333 -27.58 -10.51 -16.07
C ALA A 333 -28.47 -11.61 -16.68
N THR A 334 -29.11 -11.36 -17.83
CA THR A 334 -30.07 -12.27 -18.45
C THR A 334 -29.47 -13.16 -19.54
N LEU A 335 -28.42 -12.70 -20.23
CA LEU A 335 -27.71 -13.47 -21.26
C LEU A 335 -26.90 -14.60 -20.61
N HIS A 336 -27.42 -15.82 -20.75
CA HIS A 336 -26.74 -17.06 -20.40
C HIS A 336 -25.76 -17.43 -21.54
N GLY A 337 -24.52 -17.80 -21.20
CA GLY A 337 -23.48 -18.18 -22.17
C GLY A 337 -22.21 -17.33 -22.11
N SER A 338 -21.27 -17.61 -23.02
CA SER A 338 -19.92 -17.00 -23.09
C SER A 338 -19.88 -15.56 -23.64
N ALA A 339 -20.98 -15.08 -24.22
CA ALA A 339 -21.02 -13.75 -24.86
C ALA A 339 -20.67 -12.61 -23.90
N GLY A 340 -19.69 -11.80 -24.28
CA GLY A 340 -19.21 -10.66 -23.49
C GLY A 340 -18.31 -11.03 -22.31
N TRP A 341 -17.92 -12.31 -22.18
CA TRP A 341 -16.90 -12.75 -21.22
C TRP A 341 -15.50 -12.86 -21.85
N GLU A 342 -15.36 -12.67 -23.16
CA GLU A 342 -14.06 -12.80 -23.85
C GLU A 342 -12.97 -11.89 -23.26
N TRP A 343 -13.35 -10.72 -22.76
CA TRP A 343 -12.42 -9.79 -22.10
C TRP A 343 -11.72 -10.41 -20.89
N THR A 344 -12.34 -11.35 -20.18
CA THR A 344 -11.73 -11.95 -18.98
C THR A 344 -10.49 -12.78 -19.33
N GLU A 345 -10.55 -13.49 -20.46
CA GLU A 345 -9.43 -14.27 -20.99
C GLU A 345 -8.33 -13.33 -21.52
N GLN A 346 -8.71 -12.28 -22.24
CA GLN A 346 -7.73 -11.34 -22.81
C GLN A 346 -7.08 -10.41 -21.77
N VAL A 347 -7.76 -10.10 -20.65
CA VAL A 347 -7.22 -9.25 -19.58
C VAL A 347 -6.47 -10.08 -18.53
N TYR A 348 -7.07 -11.16 -18.02
CA TYR A 348 -6.47 -11.97 -16.96
C TYR A 348 -5.79 -13.23 -17.47
N GLY A 349 -6.35 -13.87 -18.50
CA GLY A 349 -5.74 -15.02 -19.15
C GLY A 349 -4.37 -14.67 -19.73
N THR A 350 -4.21 -13.51 -20.38
CA THR A 350 -2.90 -13.03 -20.85
C THR A 350 -1.86 -12.91 -19.73
N GLN A 351 -2.28 -12.50 -18.53
CA GLN A 351 -1.38 -12.38 -17.37
C GLN A 351 -1.04 -13.74 -16.73
N LEU A 352 -1.98 -14.68 -16.72
CA LEU A 352 -1.81 -16.02 -16.13
C LEU A 352 -1.11 -16.99 -17.07
N LEU A 353 -1.44 -16.94 -18.36
CA LEU A 353 -0.98 -17.85 -19.40
C LEU A 353 0.19 -17.26 -20.22
N MET A 354 0.55 -15.99 -19.99
CA MET A 354 1.65 -15.29 -20.68
C MET A 354 1.57 -15.43 -22.20
N THR A 355 0.41 -15.11 -22.79
CA THR A 355 0.17 -15.22 -24.24
C THR A 355 0.96 -14.18 -25.02
N ASP A 356 1.08 -12.97 -24.50
CA ASP A 356 1.96 -11.92 -25.02
C ASP A 356 3.33 -12.01 -24.34
N LEU A 357 4.41 -12.07 -25.13
CA LEU A 357 5.79 -12.18 -24.65
C LEU A 357 6.58 -10.88 -24.85
N THR A 358 5.88 -9.75 -25.03
CA THR A 358 6.48 -8.43 -25.19
C THR A 358 7.46 -8.13 -24.03
N PRO A 359 8.70 -7.68 -24.34
CA PRO A 359 9.70 -7.39 -23.33
C PRO A 359 9.22 -6.41 -22.27
N ASN A 360 9.56 -6.68 -21.01
CA ASN A 360 9.22 -5.86 -19.86
C ASN A 360 10.26 -6.06 -18.73
N LEU A 361 10.09 -5.42 -17.57
CA LEU A 361 11.03 -5.59 -16.44
C LEU A 361 10.93 -6.96 -15.74
N GLY A 362 9.99 -7.80 -16.13
CA GLY A 362 9.66 -9.06 -15.48
C GLY A 362 10.58 -10.20 -15.85
N LEU A 363 10.50 -11.23 -15.02
CA LEU A 363 11.26 -12.47 -15.19
C LEU A 363 10.65 -13.42 -16.24
N TRP A 364 9.38 -13.20 -16.59
CA TRP A 364 8.56 -14.16 -17.34
C TRP A 364 8.85 -14.15 -18.83
N TRP A 365 8.86 -12.98 -19.47
CA TRP A 365 8.81 -12.86 -20.94
C TRP A 365 9.95 -13.62 -21.64
N TYR A 366 11.19 -13.44 -21.19
CA TYR A 366 12.35 -14.07 -21.81
C TYR A 366 12.44 -15.56 -21.46
N PHE A 367 12.10 -15.93 -20.21
CA PHE A 367 12.06 -17.34 -19.79
C PHE A 367 11.08 -18.15 -20.64
N PHE A 368 9.87 -17.61 -20.88
CA PHE A 368 8.86 -18.27 -21.70
C PHE A 368 9.12 -18.15 -23.21
N MET A 369 10.00 -17.25 -23.65
CA MET A 369 10.52 -17.25 -25.03
C MET A 369 11.50 -18.40 -25.28
N GLU A 370 12.31 -18.78 -24.28
CA GLU A 370 13.35 -19.80 -24.45
C GLU A 370 12.88 -21.24 -24.14
N ILE A 371 11.77 -21.40 -23.43
CA ILE A 371 11.33 -22.70 -22.97
C ILE A 371 10.68 -23.53 -24.08
N PHE A 372 10.92 -24.84 -24.07
CA PHE A 372 10.20 -25.77 -24.94
C PHE A 372 8.72 -25.85 -24.57
N ASP A 373 7.86 -25.90 -25.60
CA ASP A 373 6.39 -25.94 -25.45
C ASP A 373 5.91 -27.04 -24.51
N HIS A 374 6.55 -28.21 -24.53
CA HIS A 374 6.17 -29.34 -23.67
C HIS A 374 6.25 -29.03 -22.17
N PHE A 375 7.13 -28.11 -21.75
CA PHE A 375 7.27 -27.72 -20.33
C PHE A 375 6.50 -26.45 -19.97
N ARG A 376 5.91 -25.76 -20.95
CA ARG A 376 5.32 -24.43 -20.78
C ARG A 376 4.26 -24.41 -19.67
N ASP A 377 3.31 -25.34 -19.70
CA ASP A 377 2.22 -25.40 -18.73
C ASP A 377 2.70 -25.65 -17.29
N PHE A 378 3.72 -26.50 -17.13
CA PHE A 378 4.33 -26.76 -15.83
C PHE A 378 4.96 -25.49 -15.23
N PHE A 379 5.70 -24.73 -16.04
CA PHE A 379 6.32 -23.50 -15.55
C PHE A 379 5.33 -22.37 -15.38
N LEU A 380 4.28 -22.27 -16.21
CA LEU A 380 3.17 -21.35 -15.97
C LEU A 380 2.53 -21.59 -14.61
N LEU A 381 2.22 -22.85 -14.28
CA LEU A 381 1.70 -23.21 -12.97
C LEU A 381 2.69 -22.81 -11.87
N THR A 382 3.97 -23.14 -12.04
CA THR A 382 5.03 -22.87 -11.06
C THR A 382 5.16 -21.38 -10.76
N PHE A 383 5.23 -20.53 -11.79
CA PHE A 383 5.38 -19.09 -11.64
C PHE A 383 4.14 -18.45 -10.99
N ASN A 384 2.94 -18.85 -11.40
CA ASN A 384 1.69 -18.38 -10.78
C ASN A 384 1.58 -18.79 -9.30
N VAL A 385 1.85 -20.07 -9.00
CA VAL A 385 1.85 -20.58 -7.62
C VAL A 385 2.93 -19.88 -6.79
N HIS A 386 4.10 -19.59 -7.36
CA HIS A 386 5.16 -18.88 -6.65
C HIS A 386 4.66 -17.53 -6.14
N VAL A 387 4.05 -16.68 -6.99
CA VAL A 387 3.50 -15.38 -6.58
C VAL A 387 2.35 -15.54 -5.58
N ALA A 388 1.42 -16.48 -5.83
CA ALA A 388 0.26 -16.69 -4.97
C ALA A 388 0.63 -17.24 -3.58
N SER A 389 1.68 -18.05 -3.50
CA SER A 389 2.08 -18.76 -2.28
C SER A 389 2.44 -17.84 -1.13
N TYR A 390 2.90 -16.60 -1.39
CA TYR A 390 3.32 -15.65 -0.35
C TYR A 390 2.17 -15.07 0.47
N ALA A 391 0.94 -15.03 -0.07
CA ALA A 391 -0.20 -14.40 0.60
C ALA A 391 -0.51 -15.06 1.95
N LEU A 392 -0.51 -16.39 2.01
CA LEU A 392 -0.85 -17.15 3.21
C LEU A 392 0.25 -17.05 4.31
N PRO A 393 1.54 -17.31 4.04
CA PRO A 393 2.61 -17.12 5.00
C PRO A 393 2.70 -15.70 5.53
N PHE A 394 2.52 -14.68 4.68
CA PHE A 394 2.56 -13.28 5.13
C PHE A 394 1.38 -12.95 6.05
N MET A 395 0.18 -13.43 5.75
CA MET A 395 -0.98 -13.28 6.62
C MET A 395 -0.77 -13.93 8.00
N ILE A 396 -0.10 -15.09 8.04
CA ILE A 396 0.20 -15.80 9.29
C ILE A 396 1.30 -15.07 10.08
N LYS A 397 2.44 -14.78 9.44
CA LYS A 397 3.63 -14.21 10.09
C LYS A 397 3.41 -12.79 10.56
N TYR A 398 2.77 -11.94 9.75
CA TYR A 398 2.62 -10.51 10.01
C TYR A 398 1.26 -10.15 10.59
N ARG A 399 0.58 -11.10 11.25
CA ARG A 399 -0.72 -10.87 11.88
C ARG A 399 -0.78 -9.70 12.86
N GLN A 400 0.35 -9.38 13.50
CA GLN A 400 0.49 -8.26 14.42
C GLN A 400 0.69 -6.91 13.72
N ASP A 401 1.12 -6.92 12.46
CA ASP A 401 1.32 -5.72 11.62
C ASP A 401 0.90 -6.01 10.17
N PRO A 402 -0.41 -6.19 9.89
CA PRO A 402 -0.88 -6.58 8.55
C PRO A 402 -0.52 -5.56 7.46
N LEU A 403 -0.34 -4.29 7.82
CA LEU A 403 0.14 -3.24 6.90
C LEU A 403 1.54 -3.55 6.38
N PHE A 404 2.41 -4.15 7.21
CA PHE A 404 3.71 -4.62 6.74
C PHE A 404 3.58 -5.81 5.79
N GLY A 405 2.67 -6.75 6.08
CA GLY A 405 2.37 -7.86 5.18
C GLY A 405 1.88 -7.39 3.81
N ILE A 406 1.01 -6.36 3.77
CA ILE A 406 0.57 -5.67 2.54
C ILE A 406 1.77 -5.06 1.80
N THR A 407 2.65 -4.36 2.52
CA THR A 407 3.85 -3.75 1.94
C THR A 407 4.77 -4.80 1.31
N LEU A 408 5.03 -5.92 1.99
CA LEU A 408 5.82 -7.02 1.44
C LEU A 408 5.15 -7.67 0.24
N MET A 409 3.81 -7.82 0.26
CA MET A 409 3.09 -8.37 -0.90
C MET A 409 3.24 -7.46 -2.12
N THR A 410 3.20 -6.13 -1.96
CA THR A 410 3.50 -5.22 -3.08
C THR A 410 4.94 -5.33 -3.59
N GLY A 411 5.90 -5.64 -2.72
CA GLY A 411 7.27 -5.95 -3.13
C GLY A 411 7.38 -7.27 -3.90
N VAL A 412 6.67 -8.31 -3.46
CA VAL A 412 6.56 -9.58 -4.21
C VAL A 412 5.95 -9.35 -5.58
N PHE A 413 4.91 -8.51 -5.70
CA PHE A 413 4.34 -8.15 -7.01
C PHE A 413 5.33 -7.38 -7.87
N ALA A 414 6.06 -6.42 -7.30
CA ALA A 414 7.04 -5.64 -8.05
C ALA A 414 8.13 -6.54 -8.67
N VAL A 415 8.53 -7.62 -7.99
CA VAL A 415 9.58 -8.55 -8.46
C VAL A 415 9.04 -9.67 -9.35
N PHE A 416 7.94 -10.32 -8.95
CA PHE A 416 7.56 -11.63 -9.50
C PHE A 416 6.30 -11.64 -10.35
N LYS A 417 5.57 -10.51 -10.47
CA LYS A 417 4.39 -10.48 -11.36
C LYS A 417 4.81 -10.61 -12.83
N SER A 418 3.87 -10.95 -13.72
CA SER A 418 4.17 -11.24 -15.14
C SER A 418 4.60 -10.00 -15.94
N TYR A 419 3.99 -8.85 -15.68
CA TYR A 419 4.29 -7.56 -16.34
C TYR A 419 4.63 -6.45 -15.34
N PRO A 420 5.75 -6.54 -14.58
CA PRO A 420 6.17 -5.50 -13.65
C PRO A 420 6.65 -4.24 -14.35
N THR A 421 6.42 -3.13 -13.69
CA THR A 421 6.85 -1.79 -14.12
C THR A 421 7.64 -1.09 -13.01
N LEU A 422 8.25 0.04 -13.35
CA LEU A 422 8.81 0.95 -12.34
C LEU A 422 7.73 1.48 -11.38
N GLY A 423 6.48 1.58 -11.83
CA GLY A 423 5.34 1.99 -10.99
C GLY A 423 5.11 1.05 -9.80
N ASP A 424 5.23 -0.27 -10.01
CA ASP A 424 5.05 -1.26 -8.94
C ASP A 424 6.12 -1.14 -7.86
N HIS A 425 7.36 -0.92 -8.29
CA HIS A 425 8.48 -0.64 -7.42
C HIS A 425 8.29 0.67 -6.67
N ALA A 426 7.76 1.70 -7.34
CA ALA A 426 7.48 2.98 -6.71
C ALA A 426 6.45 2.85 -5.57
N VAL A 427 5.39 2.05 -5.76
CA VAL A 427 4.42 1.75 -4.69
C VAL A 427 5.07 0.98 -3.55
N PHE A 428 5.84 -0.07 -3.86
CA PHE A 428 6.52 -0.86 -2.84
C PHE A 428 7.44 0.02 -1.98
N LEU A 429 8.30 0.84 -2.60
CA LEU A 429 9.20 1.76 -1.90
C LEU A 429 8.43 2.79 -1.05
N SER A 430 7.31 3.28 -1.57
CA SER A 430 6.47 4.27 -0.87
C SER A 430 5.76 3.66 0.33
N LEU A 431 5.23 2.45 0.21
CA LEU A 431 4.67 1.72 1.34
C LEU A 431 5.76 1.32 2.34
N LEU A 432 6.95 0.92 1.88
CA LEU A 432 8.10 0.61 2.72
C LEU A 432 8.52 1.82 3.57
N SER A 433 8.44 3.04 3.03
CA SER A 433 8.70 4.27 3.78
C SER A 433 7.77 4.49 4.99
N LEU A 434 6.57 3.88 5.01
CA LEU A 434 5.70 3.90 6.19
C LEU A 434 6.31 3.16 7.38
N HIS A 435 7.31 2.30 7.15
CA HIS A 435 7.95 1.44 8.14
C HIS A 435 9.31 1.99 8.60
N SER A 436 9.49 3.32 8.67
CA SER A 436 10.75 3.97 9.09
C SER A 436 11.47 3.33 10.29
N GLN A 437 10.75 2.73 11.25
CA GLN A 437 11.35 2.03 12.39
C GLN A 437 12.25 0.83 12.02
N ILE A 438 12.10 0.26 10.82
CA ILE A 438 12.93 -0.88 10.39
C ILE A 438 14.20 -0.43 9.66
N PHE A 439 14.33 0.85 9.26
CA PHE A 439 15.44 1.30 8.42
C PHE A 439 16.80 1.23 9.12
N GLU A 440 16.82 1.41 10.44
CA GLU A 440 18.03 1.23 11.26
C GLU A 440 18.52 -0.23 11.31
N TYR A 441 17.65 -1.18 10.98
CA TYR A 441 17.93 -2.62 11.02
C TYR A 441 18.12 -3.24 9.63
N LEU A 442 18.07 -2.44 8.55
CA LEU A 442 18.41 -2.91 7.21
C LEU A 442 19.89 -3.29 7.17
N ARG A 443 20.18 -4.49 6.67
CA ARG A 443 21.54 -5.04 6.65
C ARG A 443 22.33 -4.55 5.45
N TYR A 444 21.67 -4.38 4.30
CA TYR A 444 22.33 -4.03 3.03
C TYR A 444 21.64 -2.87 2.28
N PRO A 445 21.24 -1.78 2.96
CA PRO A 445 20.49 -0.69 2.31
C PRO A 445 21.29 -0.01 1.20
N LEU A 446 22.60 0.15 1.38
CA LEU A 446 23.49 0.75 0.38
C LEU A 446 23.58 -0.12 -0.89
N ILE A 447 23.73 -1.44 -0.73
CA ILE A 447 23.87 -2.36 -1.86
C ILE A 447 22.56 -2.37 -2.67
N SER A 448 21.42 -2.52 -1.99
CA SER A 448 20.12 -2.48 -2.65
C SER A 448 19.90 -1.16 -3.40
N ALA A 449 20.21 -0.02 -2.78
CA ALA A 449 20.09 1.29 -3.42
C ALA A 449 21.00 1.44 -4.66
N LEU A 450 22.25 1.00 -4.57
CA LEU A 450 23.18 1.05 -5.70
C LEU A 450 22.74 0.15 -6.86
N ILE A 451 22.15 -1.01 -6.58
CA ILE A 451 21.59 -1.90 -7.62
C ILE A 451 20.42 -1.20 -8.33
N TYR A 452 19.49 -0.59 -7.59
CA TYR A 452 18.40 0.18 -8.18
C TYR A 452 18.92 1.30 -9.09
N ILE A 453 19.92 2.05 -8.62
CA ILE A 453 20.55 3.14 -9.39
C ILE A 453 21.19 2.58 -10.66
N TYR A 454 22.00 1.52 -10.54
CA TYR A 454 22.66 0.85 -11.64
C TYR A 454 21.67 0.43 -12.74
N CYS A 455 20.61 -0.28 -12.36
CA CYS A 455 19.59 -0.72 -13.31
C CYS A 455 18.81 0.43 -13.93
N THR A 456 18.47 1.48 -13.17
CA THR A 456 17.73 2.64 -13.68
C THR A 456 18.47 3.35 -14.81
N PHE A 457 19.79 3.45 -14.72
CA PHE A 457 20.60 4.07 -15.77
C PHE A 457 20.88 3.11 -16.94
N LEU A 458 21.12 1.84 -16.66
CA LEU A 458 21.58 0.89 -17.68
C LEU A 458 20.43 0.27 -18.50
N SER A 459 19.24 0.12 -17.92
CA SER A 459 18.08 -0.48 -18.61
C SER A 459 17.71 0.25 -19.90
N PRO A 460 17.56 1.60 -19.90
CA PRO A 460 17.25 2.32 -21.14
C PRO A 460 18.36 2.22 -22.19
N ALA A 461 19.62 2.14 -21.75
CA ALA A 461 20.77 2.01 -22.63
C ALA A 461 20.79 0.63 -23.31
N PHE A 462 20.61 -0.45 -22.56
CA PHE A 462 20.56 -1.81 -23.12
C PHE A 462 19.34 -2.03 -24.02
N HIS A 463 18.19 -1.45 -23.67
CA HIS A 463 17.02 -1.46 -24.56
C HIS A 463 17.32 -0.77 -25.90
N HIS A 464 17.98 0.40 -25.86
CA HIS A 464 18.37 1.12 -27.06
C HIS A 464 19.42 0.37 -27.89
N LEU A 465 20.44 -0.22 -27.24
CA LEU A 465 21.47 -1.00 -27.94
C LEU A 465 20.88 -2.20 -28.67
N TRP A 466 19.83 -2.80 -28.09
CA TRP A 466 19.13 -3.92 -28.69
C TRP A 466 18.20 -3.49 -29.84
N LEU A 467 17.19 -2.66 -29.58
CA LEU A 467 16.15 -2.38 -30.58
C LEU A 467 16.53 -1.29 -31.59
N THR A 468 17.33 -0.30 -31.20
CA THR A 468 17.63 0.86 -32.06
C THR A 468 19.00 0.73 -32.71
N ALA A 469 20.04 0.46 -31.92
CA ALA A 469 21.40 0.38 -32.45
C ALA A 469 21.73 -0.98 -33.08
N GLY A 470 20.99 -2.04 -32.74
CA GLY A 470 21.24 -3.41 -33.23
C GLY A 470 22.61 -3.99 -32.86
N SER A 471 23.28 -3.41 -31.86
CA SER A 471 24.65 -3.80 -31.43
C SER A 471 24.65 -4.75 -30.23
N ALA A 472 23.48 -4.98 -29.63
CA ALA A 472 23.25 -5.95 -28.58
C ALA A 472 22.05 -6.84 -28.94
N ASN A 473 21.99 -8.05 -28.41
CA ASN A 473 20.82 -8.91 -28.51
C ASN A 473 19.90 -8.77 -27.27
N ALA A 474 18.76 -9.46 -27.30
CA ALA A 474 17.75 -9.44 -26.22
C ALA A 474 18.33 -9.79 -24.84
N ASN A 475 19.36 -10.63 -24.80
CA ASN A 475 19.97 -11.14 -23.58
C ASN A 475 20.59 -10.03 -22.75
N PHE A 476 21.10 -8.95 -23.37
CA PHE A 476 21.63 -7.80 -22.63
C PHE A 476 20.52 -7.08 -21.85
N PHE A 477 19.37 -6.85 -22.50
CA PHE A 477 18.22 -6.25 -21.84
C PHE A 477 17.66 -7.20 -20.76
N TYR A 478 17.54 -8.49 -21.03
CA TYR A 478 17.11 -9.43 -20.00
C TYR A 478 18.10 -9.56 -18.82
N ALA A 479 19.41 -9.48 -19.06
CA ALA A 479 20.40 -9.52 -18.00
C ALA A 479 20.22 -8.37 -16.99
N ILE A 480 19.90 -7.16 -17.47
CA ILE A 480 19.65 -6.04 -16.55
C ILE A 480 18.30 -6.14 -15.83
N THR A 481 17.28 -6.77 -16.43
CA THR A 481 16.02 -7.06 -15.72
C THR A 481 16.22 -8.12 -14.64
N LEU A 482 17.10 -9.11 -14.83
CA LEU A 482 17.49 -10.06 -13.78
C LEU A 482 18.17 -9.35 -12.60
N VAL A 483 19.07 -8.41 -12.87
CA VAL A 483 19.72 -7.61 -11.80
C VAL A 483 18.70 -6.70 -11.10
N TRP A 484 17.72 -6.16 -11.83
CA TRP A 484 16.61 -5.40 -11.26
C TRP A 484 15.76 -6.25 -10.30
N ALA A 485 15.36 -7.45 -10.73
CA ALA A 485 14.61 -8.40 -9.91
C ALA A 485 15.42 -8.86 -8.68
N LEU A 486 16.73 -9.07 -8.83
CA LEU A 486 17.65 -9.36 -7.72
C LEU A 486 17.66 -8.22 -6.70
N GLY A 487 17.79 -6.97 -7.16
CA GLY A 487 17.75 -5.79 -6.29
C GLY A 487 16.44 -5.67 -5.52
N GLY A 488 15.31 -5.89 -6.19
CA GLY A 488 14.00 -5.89 -5.54
C GLY A 488 13.81 -7.05 -4.57
N GLY A 489 14.22 -8.26 -4.93
CA GLY A 489 14.18 -9.43 -4.06
C GLY A 489 15.06 -9.24 -2.81
N MET A 490 16.27 -8.70 -2.97
CA MET A 490 17.16 -8.36 -1.86
C MET A 490 16.51 -7.35 -0.92
N LEU A 491 15.87 -6.30 -1.44
CA LEU A 491 15.20 -5.29 -0.62
C LEU A 491 13.99 -5.86 0.14
N VAL A 492 13.19 -6.74 -0.50
CA VAL A 492 12.08 -7.45 0.17
C VAL A 492 12.61 -8.31 1.32
N LEU A 493 13.66 -9.10 1.09
CA LEU A 493 14.27 -9.95 2.11
C LEU A 493 14.90 -9.14 3.24
N ASP A 494 15.59 -8.05 2.92
CA ASP A 494 16.21 -7.18 3.92
C ASP A 494 15.14 -6.48 4.78
N ALA A 495 14.03 -6.05 4.19
CA ALA A 495 12.88 -5.53 4.93
C ALA A 495 12.28 -6.58 5.88
N MET A 496 12.12 -7.82 5.43
CA MET A 496 11.64 -8.93 6.27
C MET A 496 12.57 -9.19 7.46
N TRP A 497 13.88 -9.21 7.21
CA TRP A 497 14.90 -9.36 8.24
C TRP A 497 14.86 -8.22 9.26
N ALA A 498 14.87 -6.98 8.76
CA ALA A 498 14.84 -5.78 9.57
C ALA A 498 13.60 -5.69 10.47
N TRP A 499 12.43 -6.05 9.95
CA TRP A 499 11.21 -6.14 10.76
C TRP A 499 11.31 -7.20 11.86
N GLY A 500 11.85 -8.38 11.55
CA GLY A 500 12.08 -9.43 12.53
C GLY A 500 13.05 -8.99 13.64
N ARG A 501 14.10 -8.26 13.27
CA ARG A 501 15.08 -7.72 14.21
C ARG A 501 14.49 -6.63 15.10
N GLU A 502 13.76 -5.68 14.53
CA GLU A 502 13.08 -4.61 15.29
C GLU A 502 12.15 -5.19 16.37
N ARG A 503 11.37 -6.21 16.02
CA ARG A 503 10.47 -6.88 16.96
C ARG A 503 11.22 -7.62 18.06
N TRP A 504 12.30 -8.30 17.70
CA TRP A 504 13.14 -8.98 18.67
C TRP A 504 13.75 -8.00 19.69
N GLU A 505 14.26 -6.85 19.24
CA GLU A 505 14.78 -5.81 20.15
C GLU A 505 13.69 -5.20 21.03
N ALA A 506 12.49 -4.98 20.47
CA ALA A 506 11.36 -4.42 21.22
C ALA A 506 10.83 -5.36 22.31
N GLU A 507 10.87 -6.68 22.09
CA GLU A 507 10.40 -7.70 23.03
C GLU A 507 11.45 -8.14 24.05
N ARG A 508 12.74 -7.96 23.73
CA ARG A 508 13.84 -8.36 24.63
C ARG A 508 13.78 -7.54 25.93
N LYS A 509 13.91 -8.22 27.06
CA LYS A 509 14.09 -7.55 28.36
C LYS A 509 15.44 -6.82 28.33
N PRO A 510 15.50 -5.54 28.73
CA PRO A 510 16.78 -4.83 28.79
C PRO A 510 17.73 -5.63 29.68
N ILE A 511 18.95 -5.85 29.20
CA ILE A 511 19.99 -6.50 30.00
C ILE A 511 20.12 -5.66 31.26
N ARG A 512 19.81 -6.24 32.43
CA ARG A 512 20.09 -5.60 33.71
C ARG A 512 21.58 -5.28 33.68
N ARG A 513 21.95 -3.99 33.66
CA ARG A 513 23.31 -3.62 34.03
C ARG A 513 23.57 -4.26 35.40
N PRO A 514 24.73 -4.91 35.61
CA PRO A 514 25.13 -5.34 36.94
C PRO A 514 24.94 -4.16 37.90
N ARG A 515 24.41 -4.44 39.08
CA ARG A 515 24.12 -3.44 40.10
C ARG A 515 25.42 -2.98 40.80
N ASP A 516 26.44 -2.65 40.01
CA ASP A 516 27.75 -2.23 40.50
C ASP A 516 28.16 -0.95 39.78
N SER A 517 27.43 0.13 40.05
CA SER A 517 27.95 1.51 40.04
C SER A 517 26.91 2.47 40.64
N ALA A 518 26.31 2.09 41.78
CA ALA A 518 25.74 3.06 42.69
C ALA A 518 26.89 3.70 43.47
N LYS A 519 27.73 4.44 42.76
CA LYS A 519 28.72 5.43 43.19
C LYS A 519 29.35 5.96 41.90
N ASP A 520 29.37 7.29 41.78
CA ASP A 520 30.07 8.07 40.75
C ASP A 520 29.40 8.14 39.37
N VAL A 521 28.39 9.02 39.23
CA VAL A 521 28.41 10.13 38.24
C VAL A 521 27.51 11.24 38.80
N ALA A 522 28.07 12.12 39.63
CA ALA A 522 27.53 13.46 39.79
C ALA A 522 27.88 14.22 38.49
N THR A 523 26.87 14.54 37.67
CA THR A 523 27.03 15.44 36.52
C THR A 523 27.43 16.83 37.02
N PRO A 524 28.58 17.41 36.63
CA PRO A 524 29.00 18.72 37.10
C PRO A 524 28.53 19.79 36.11
N PHE A 525 27.24 20.13 36.08
CA PHE A 525 26.77 21.37 35.46
C PHE A 525 25.45 21.81 36.10
N ALA A 526 25.55 22.27 37.35
CA ALA A 526 24.60 23.20 37.92
C ALA A 526 25.39 24.41 38.40
N VAL A 527 25.29 25.50 37.66
CA VAL A 527 25.80 26.81 38.06
C VAL A 527 25.05 27.21 39.32
N SER A 528 25.75 27.16 40.47
CA SER A 528 25.27 27.71 41.73
C SER A 528 25.88 29.09 41.91
N VAL A 529 25.01 30.10 41.87
CA VAL A 529 25.29 31.47 42.30
C VAL A 529 25.02 31.51 43.80
N ASN A 530 26.07 31.56 44.61
CA ASN A 530 26.30 32.60 45.63
C ASN A 530 27.44 32.23 46.58
N GLY A 531 28.28 33.22 46.84
CA GLY A 531 29.49 33.12 47.63
C GLY A 531 29.25 33.00 49.14
N ALA A 532 30.10 32.15 49.71
CA ALA A 532 31.08 32.48 50.75
C ALA A 532 30.63 32.88 52.17
N VAL A 533 31.37 32.24 53.10
CA VAL A 533 31.68 32.60 54.50
C VAL A 533 30.57 32.28 55.50
N GLY A 534 30.76 31.56 56.60
CA GLY A 534 31.94 30.99 57.28
C GLY A 534 31.51 30.67 58.73
N GLY A 535 32.27 29.85 59.46
CA GLY A 535 32.22 29.77 60.92
C GLY A 535 31.58 28.52 61.53
N ASP A 536 32.44 27.64 62.03
CA ASP A 536 32.43 26.93 63.32
C ASP A 536 31.10 26.75 64.08
N THR A 537 30.81 25.52 64.51
CA THR A 537 30.75 25.08 65.93
C THR A 537 30.10 23.70 66.10
N GLU A 538 30.41 23.12 67.25
CA GLU A 538 30.26 21.75 67.72
C GLU A 538 28.82 21.27 68.01
N ALA A 539 28.73 19.96 68.26
CA ALA A 539 27.97 19.31 69.35
C ALA A 539 26.60 18.63 69.06
N VAL A 540 26.63 17.30 69.22
CA VAL A 540 25.85 16.49 70.19
C VAL A 540 24.34 16.24 69.99
N SER A 541 24.00 14.97 70.21
CA SER A 541 22.76 14.35 70.74
C SER A 541 21.65 13.89 69.79
N ASP A 542 21.59 12.55 69.70
CA ASP A 542 20.50 11.67 70.15
C ASP A 542 19.13 11.62 69.46
N VAL A 543 18.62 10.38 69.58
CA VAL A 543 17.22 9.93 69.66
C VAL A 543 16.61 9.33 68.39
N SER A 544 16.70 7.99 68.38
CA SER A 544 15.70 7.00 67.98
C SER A 544 14.45 7.44 67.21
N SER A 545 14.14 6.73 66.13
CA SER A 545 12.86 5.99 66.05
C SER A 545 12.83 5.02 64.87
N SER A 546 12.27 3.85 65.17
CA SER A 546 11.83 2.79 64.27
C SER A 546 10.99 3.29 63.08
N SER A 547 11.14 2.70 61.89
CA SER A 547 10.12 1.77 61.37
C SER A 547 10.47 1.20 59.98
N THR A 548 9.99 -0.03 59.79
CA THR A 548 9.47 -0.66 58.56
C THR A 548 10.37 -0.83 57.32
N LYS A 549 10.82 -2.08 57.16
CA LYS A 549 11.20 -2.69 55.88
C LYS A 549 10.07 -2.55 54.86
N ASN A 550 10.22 -1.66 53.88
CA ASN A 550 9.40 -1.68 52.67
C ASN A 550 10.06 -2.57 51.61
N THR A 551 9.53 -3.78 51.45
CA THR A 551 9.83 -4.69 50.35
C THR A 551 9.24 -4.12 49.05
N SER A 552 10.10 -3.58 48.19
CA SER A 552 9.72 -3.13 46.85
C SER A 552 9.31 -4.31 45.98
N ILE A 553 8.00 -4.55 45.82
CA ILE A 553 7.46 -5.52 44.87
C ILE A 553 7.69 -4.98 43.46
N THR A 554 8.67 -5.55 42.77
CA THR A 554 8.91 -5.37 41.33
C THR A 554 7.64 -5.69 40.53
N ALA A 555 7.06 -4.65 39.91
CA ALA A 555 5.93 -4.79 38.99
C ALA A 555 6.34 -5.64 37.77
N LYS A 556 5.78 -6.86 37.68
CA LYS A 556 5.92 -7.74 36.51
C LYS A 556 5.20 -7.13 35.32
N ARG A 557 5.97 -6.80 34.27
CA ARG A 557 5.48 -6.46 32.93
C ARG A 557 4.85 -7.71 32.32
N ILE A 558 3.52 -7.74 32.19
CA ILE A 558 2.79 -8.77 31.44
C ILE A 558 2.49 -8.18 30.07
N VAL A 559 3.12 -8.76 29.04
CA VAL A 559 2.80 -8.48 27.64
C VAL A 559 1.45 -9.13 27.35
N VAL A 560 0.43 -8.31 27.09
CA VAL A 560 -0.85 -8.79 26.56
C VAL A 560 -0.73 -8.76 25.04
N GLN A 561 -0.65 -9.94 24.40
CA GLN A 561 -0.89 -10.04 22.96
C GLN A 561 -2.37 -9.70 22.69
N ILE A 562 -2.63 -8.66 21.90
CA ILE A 562 -3.95 -8.14 21.50
C ILE A 562 -4.24 -8.47 20.03
#